data_AF-A0A378QYV2-F1
#
_entry.id   AF-A0A378QYV2-F1
#
_cell.length_a   1.000
_cell.length_b   1.000
_cell.length_c   1.000
_cell.angle_alpha   90.00
_cell.angle_beta   90.00
_cell.angle_gamma   90.00
#
_symmetry.space_group_name_H-M   'P 1'
#
loop_
_entity.id
_entity.type
_entity.pdbx_description
1 polymer ?
#
loop_
_entity_poly.entity_id
_entity_poly.type
_entity_poly.pdbx_seq_one_letter_code
_entity_poly.pdbx_strand_id
1 'polypeptide(L)'
;MLLASLPNHIGDGASLTTSTGKTTHMGAKATPDTLKHFFVGTKGCEVTGITMTPDCKALFINIQHPEGTFGAVAGGKTPRSGTVVITKKTVA
;
A
#
# COMPACT_ATOMS: atom_id res chain seq x y z
N MET A 1 -6.05 0.57 -0.97
CA MET A 1 -5.30 0.09 0.21
C MET A 1 -3.87 -0.18 -0.22
N LEU A 2 -2.88 0.05 0.64
CA LEU A 2 -1.47 -0.26 0.42
C LEU A 2 -1.01 -1.35 1.41
N LEU A 3 -0.40 -2.40 0.86
CA LEU A 3 0.23 -3.49 1.60
C LEU A 3 1.73 -3.28 1.65
N ALA A 4 2.36 -3.61 2.77
CA ALA A 4 3.81 -3.69 2.90
C ALA A 4 4.21 -5.15 3.02
N SER A 5 5.15 -5.58 2.18
CA SER A 5 5.75 -6.92 2.24
C SER A 5 7.21 -6.85 2.64
N LEU A 6 7.65 -7.84 3.42
CA LEU A 6 9.06 -8.12 3.61
C LEU A 6 9.46 -9.23 2.64
N PRO A 7 10.25 -8.93 1.59
CA PRO A 7 10.76 -9.98 0.72
C PRO A 7 11.72 -10.87 1.51
N ASN A 8 11.79 -12.13 1.13
CA ASN A 8 12.72 -13.11 1.69
C ASN A 8 13.75 -13.46 0.59
N HIS A 9 14.11 -14.73 0.39
CA HIS A 9 15.22 -15.12 -0.48
C HIS A 9 14.73 -15.67 -1.83
N ILE A 10 15.47 -15.45 -2.91
CA ILE A 10 15.18 -16.08 -4.21
C ILE A 10 15.21 -17.60 -4.05
N GLY A 11 14.17 -18.29 -4.52
CA GLY A 11 14.05 -19.75 -4.45
C GLY A 11 13.29 -20.28 -3.24
N ASP A 12 12.71 -19.41 -2.41
CA ASP A 12 11.88 -19.78 -1.26
C ASP A 12 10.41 -20.13 -1.58
N GLY A 13 10.09 -20.22 -2.88
CA GLY A 13 8.80 -20.64 -3.39
C GLY A 13 8.63 -22.15 -3.49
N ALA A 14 7.50 -22.59 -4.03
CA ALA A 14 7.21 -24.01 -4.28
C ALA A 14 6.36 -24.20 -5.53
N SER A 15 6.45 -25.38 -6.15
CA SER A 15 5.48 -25.83 -7.16
C SER A 15 4.17 -26.22 -6.48
N LEU A 16 3.07 -25.61 -6.91
CA LEU A 16 1.73 -25.92 -6.43
C LEU A 16 0.84 -26.32 -7.61
N THR A 17 0.02 -27.34 -7.38
CA THR A 17 -1.01 -27.77 -8.33
C THR A 17 -2.31 -27.07 -7.97
N THR A 18 -2.89 -26.33 -8.93
CA THR A 18 -4.19 -25.66 -8.76
C THR A 18 -5.32 -26.69 -8.62
N SER A 19 -6.48 -26.24 -8.17
CA SER A 19 -7.71 -27.07 -8.14
C SER A 19 -8.13 -27.61 -9.51
N THR A 20 -7.62 -27.01 -10.59
CA THR A 20 -7.84 -27.45 -11.98
C THR A 20 -6.76 -28.39 -12.50
N GLY A 21 -5.83 -28.85 -11.64
CA GLY A 21 -4.78 -29.82 -11.99
C GLY A 21 -3.55 -29.22 -12.67
N LYS A 22 -3.43 -27.88 -12.78
CA LYS A 22 -2.28 -27.22 -13.41
C LYS A 22 -1.20 -26.93 -12.38
N THR A 23 0.01 -27.42 -12.62
CA THR A 23 1.17 -27.07 -11.78
C THR A 23 1.74 -25.72 -12.18
N THR A 24 1.94 -24.84 -11.21
CA THR A 24 2.59 -23.53 -11.36
C THR A 24 3.53 -23.26 -10.20
N HIS A 25 4.56 -22.44 -10.42
CA HIS A 25 5.38 -21.95 -9.32
C HIS A 25 4.68 -20.79 -8.62
N MET A 26 4.71 -20.83 -7.29
CA MET A 26 4.28 -19.75 -6.41
C MET A 26 5.49 -19.31 -5.56
N GLY A 27 5.62 -18.01 -5.28
CA GLY A 27 6.59 -17.51 -4.29
C GLY A 27 6.25 -17.99 -2.87
N ALA A 28 7.08 -17.61 -1.89
CA ALA A 28 6.82 -17.94 -0.49
C ALA A 28 5.41 -17.52 -0.05
N LYS A 29 4.78 -18.35 0.79
CA LYS A 29 3.47 -18.02 1.37
C LYS A 29 3.59 -16.77 2.25
N ALA A 30 2.70 -15.81 2.01
CA ALA A 30 2.58 -14.66 2.89
C ALA A 30 2.15 -15.10 4.30
N THR A 31 2.77 -14.52 5.31
CA THR A 31 2.43 -14.68 6.73
C THR A 31 2.06 -13.31 7.29
N PRO A 32 1.42 -13.24 8.47
CA PRO A 32 1.19 -11.98 9.14
C PRO A 32 2.47 -11.16 9.36
N ASP A 33 3.65 -11.80 9.41
CA ASP A 33 4.93 -11.10 9.57
C ASP A 33 5.55 -10.64 8.25
N THR A 34 5.25 -11.31 7.14
CA THR A 34 5.81 -10.98 5.82
C THR A 34 4.90 -10.12 4.95
N LEU A 35 3.63 -9.97 5.29
CA LEU A 35 2.68 -9.10 4.57
C LEU A 35 1.68 -8.44 5.54
N LYS A 36 1.66 -7.11 5.58
CA LYS A 36 0.77 -6.34 6.47
C LYS A 36 0.02 -5.24 5.72
N HIS A 37 -1.21 -4.95 6.18
CA HIS A 37 -1.90 -3.71 5.82
C HIS A 37 -1.12 -2.52 6.40
N PHE A 38 -0.58 -1.68 5.54
CA PHE A 38 0.22 -0.53 5.96
C PHE A 38 -0.61 0.76 5.99
N PHE A 39 -1.40 0.98 4.94
CA PHE A 39 -2.20 2.20 4.81
C PHE A 39 -3.53 1.93 4.11
N VAL A 40 -4.62 2.45 4.68
CA VAL A 40 -5.96 2.45 4.09
C VAL A 40 -6.29 3.89 3.72
N GLY A 41 -6.61 4.11 2.45
CA GLY A 41 -6.97 5.44 1.94
C GLY A 41 -8.36 5.89 2.40
N THR A 42 -8.77 7.07 1.94
CA THR A 42 -10.10 7.60 2.22
C THR A 42 -11.20 6.88 1.46
N LYS A 43 -12.46 7.19 1.79
CA LYS A 43 -13.63 6.66 1.10
C LYS A 43 -13.54 6.87 -0.42
N GLY A 44 -13.85 5.81 -1.18
CA GLY A 44 -13.94 5.82 -2.64
C GLY A 44 -12.62 6.08 -3.38
N CYS A 45 -11.51 6.29 -2.68
CA CYS A 45 -10.24 6.59 -3.32
C CYS A 45 -9.54 5.32 -3.84
N GLU A 46 -8.77 5.50 -4.90
CA GLU A 46 -7.66 4.62 -5.22
C GLU A 46 -6.40 5.13 -4.53
N VAL A 47 -5.65 4.21 -3.91
CA VAL A 47 -4.31 4.48 -3.37
C VAL A 47 -3.32 4.09 -4.47
N THR A 48 -2.65 5.08 -5.04
CA THR A 48 -1.79 4.92 -6.22
C THR A 48 -0.55 5.80 -6.08
N GLY A 49 0.44 5.65 -6.96
CA GLY A 49 1.66 6.47 -7.02
C GLY A 49 2.44 6.57 -5.71
N ILE A 50 3.57 5.87 -5.62
CA ILE A 50 4.42 5.85 -4.41
C ILE A 50 5.84 6.30 -4.74
N THR A 51 6.42 7.12 -3.87
CA THR A 51 7.85 7.41 -3.84
C THR A 51 8.31 7.66 -2.40
N MET A 52 9.62 7.66 -2.17
CA MET A 52 10.21 7.78 -0.84
C MET A 52 11.38 8.76 -0.87
N THR A 53 11.63 9.45 0.25
CA THR A 53 12.87 10.22 0.40
C THR A 53 14.10 9.30 0.36
N PRO A 54 15.27 9.79 -0.08
CA PRO A 54 16.50 8.99 -0.12
C PRO A 54 16.93 8.44 1.24
N ASP A 55 16.55 9.09 2.35
CA ASP A 55 16.85 8.65 3.71
C ASP A 55 15.83 7.65 4.28
N CYS A 56 14.83 7.26 3.47
CA CYS A 56 13.77 6.32 3.81
C CYS A 56 12.86 6.75 4.97
N LYS A 57 12.78 8.05 5.30
CA LYS A 57 12.00 8.55 6.44
C LYS A 57 10.62 9.10 6.10
N ALA A 58 10.37 9.44 4.83
CA ALA A 58 9.07 9.91 4.38
C ALA A 58 8.61 9.20 3.11
N LEU A 59 7.39 8.65 3.15
CA LEU A 59 6.70 8.06 2.01
C LEU A 59 5.66 9.04 1.47
N PHE A 60 5.70 9.29 0.16
CA PHE A 60 4.71 10.08 -0.56
C PHE A 60 3.78 9.15 -1.32
N ILE A 61 2.48 9.23 -1.06
CA ILE A 61 1.47 8.34 -1.64
C ILE A 61 0.33 9.19 -2.21
N ASN A 62 -0.10 8.91 -3.44
CA ASN A 62 -1.22 9.61 -4.06
C ASN A 62 -2.56 8.98 -3.66
N ILE A 63 -3.52 9.86 -3.39
CA ILE A 63 -4.93 9.58 -3.19
C ILE A 63 -5.64 10.06 -4.44
N GLN A 64 -6.17 9.13 -5.24
CA GLN A 64 -6.85 9.44 -6.49
C GLN A 64 -8.37 9.33 -6.31
N HIS A 65 -9.09 10.27 -6.95
CA HIS A 65 -10.56 10.35 -6.99
C HIS A 65 -11.27 10.04 -5.65
N PRO A 66 -10.89 10.70 -4.55
CA PRO A 66 -11.54 10.48 -3.27
C PRO A 66 -13.00 10.96 -3.30
N GLU A 67 -13.83 10.33 -2.48
CA GLU A 67 -15.19 10.79 -2.19
C GLU A 67 -15.24 11.63 -0.90
N GLY A 68 -16.39 12.26 -0.65
CA GLY A 68 -16.62 13.04 0.56
C GLY A 68 -15.92 14.40 0.49
N THR A 69 -15.17 14.74 1.54
CA THR A 69 -14.57 16.09 1.70
C THR A 69 -13.04 16.05 1.84
N PHE A 70 -12.40 14.92 1.51
CA PHE A 70 -10.95 14.81 1.61
C PHE A 70 -10.26 15.83 0.70
N GLY A 71 -9.32 16.59 1.27
CA GLY A 71 -8.57 17.63 0.56
C GLY A 71 -9.41 18.84 0.13
N ALA A 72 -10.67 18.96 0.59
CA ALA A 72 -11.50 20.12 0.29
C ALA A 72 -10.88 21.39 0.91
N VAL A 73 -11.00 22.51 0.19
CA VAL A 73 -10.63 23.83 0.72
C VAL A 73 -11.59 24.23 1.85
N ALA A 74 -11.17 25.16 2.71
CA ALA A 74 -12.01 25.63 3.83
C ALA A 74 -13.39 26.11 3.33
N GLY A 75 -14.46 25.55 3.91
CA GLY A 75 -15.86 25.82 3.51
C GLY A 75 -16.33 25.08 2.25
N GLY A 76 -15.44 24.37 1.56
CA GLY A 76 -15.76 23.58 0.36
C GLY A 76 -16.23 22.15 0.67
N LYS A 77 -16.92 21.54 -0.29
CA LYS A 77 -17.37 20.13 -0.23
C LYS A 77 -16.79 19.24 -1.33
N THR A 78 -16.16 19.83 -2.35
CA THR A 78 -15.61 19.07 -3.48
C THR A 78 -14.33 18.35 -3.03
N PRO A 79 -14.28 17.01 -3.06
CA PRO A 79 -13.08 16.27 -2.72
C PRO A 79 -11.99 16.50 -3.77
N ARG A 80 -10.72 16.41 -3.36
CA ARG A 80 -9.57 16.65 -4.24
C ARG A 80 -8.59 15.49 -4.11
N SER A 81 -8.11 15.01 -5.26
CA SER A 81 -6.91 14.18 -5.28
C SER A 81 -5.76 14.93 -4.61
N GLY A 82 -4.85 14.19 -3.97
CA GLY A 82 -3.73 14.78 -3.26
C GLY A 82 -2.66 13.76 -2.94
N THR A 83 -1.51 14.24 -2.49
CA THR A 83 -0.40 13.40 -2.02
C THR A 83 -0.31 13.50 -0.52
N VAL A 84 -0.38 12.36 0.17
CA VAL A 84 -0.12 12.27 1.61
C VAL A 84 1.34 11.95 1.86
N VAL A 85 1.89 12.51 2.93
CA VAL A 85 3.26 12.22 3.38
C VAL A 85 3.17 11.43 4.70
N ILE A 86 3.62 10.18 4.67
CA ILE A 86 3.65 9.32 5.84
C ILE A 86 5.07 9.34 6.41
N THR A 87 5.18 9.71 7.68
CA THR A 87 6.44 9.68 8.44
C THR A 87 6.24 8.90 9.73
N LYS A 88 7.32 8.28 10.23
CA LYS A 88 7.29 7.66 11.55
C LYS A 88 7.32 8.76 12.62
N LYS A 89 6.30 8.79 13.49
CA LYS A 89 6.34 9.65 14.68
C LYS A 89 7.54 9.24 15.53
N THR A 90 8.48 10.15 15.71
CA THR A 90 9.57 9.97 16.68
C THR A 90 9.05 10.51 18.01
N VAL A 91 9.03 9.68 19.05
CA VAL A 91 8.70 10.12 20.40
C VAL A 91 9.92 10.88 20.92
N ALA A 92 9.72 12.11 21.37
CA ALA A 92 10.69 12.85 22.18
C ALA A 92 10.56 12.44 23.64
#